data_AF-A0AAD0N0L5-F1
#
_entry.id   AF-A0AAD0N0L5-F1
#
_cell.length_a   1.000
_cell.length_b   1.000
_cell.length_c   1.000
_cell.angle_alpha   90.00
_cell.angle_beta   90.00
_cell.angle_gamma   90.00
#
_symmetry.space_group_name_H-M   'P 1'
#
loop_
_entity.id
_entity.type
_entity.pdbx_description
1 polymer ?
#
loop_
_entity_poly.entity_id
_entity_poly.type
_entity_poly.pdbx_seq_one_letter_code
_entity_poly.pdbx_strand_id
1 'polypeptide(L)'
;MKGAGVDPASTLPHEAATMPSEPPLQDEHLDSHFGALDSFLFAHQALWRPKPFTHLALPWEDKYPDLAHWLRQRTLEQAEAAHNHPEHLDAPFPFKQLAAEAVALSHVAELPVHALQPVEARMSVDVPGRKWQQIEAFASHLDMRDSTTHWLDWCAGKGHLGRRLTGPGQRLTCLEHDPALIEAGLALSTRQGIDARHVQQDVMADDTWRYLQPEHTPVALHACGDLHIQLMELASQTGCRRMAIAPCCYNRTRHELYQALSSEGKASGLKLSRDELGLPLSETVTAGTRVRRQRDISMARRLGFDLLQRRLRGIDDYLPTPSLPTSWLDASYADYCNHLAKLKHLPAPGQQDWAALETAGWKRLAEVRNLELVRDLFRRPLEMWLVLDRAMYVREQGYSVSVGTFCDSRITPRNLLILARKS
;
A
#
# COMPACT_ATOMS: atom_id res chain seq x y z
N MET A 1 32.84 51.66 -48.63
CA MET A 1 33.61 51.67 -47.37
C MET A 1 32.67 51.29 -46.23
N LYS A 2 33.01 50.21 -45.50
CA LYS A 2 32.80 49.91 -44.07
C LYS A 2 31.44 50.30 -43.44
N GLY A 3 30.71 49.45 -42.73
CA GLY A 3 31.01 48.15 -42.11
C GLY A 3 29.72 47.48 -41.59
N ALA A 4 29.76 46.15 -41.44
CA ALA A 4 29.65 45.43 -40.17
C ALA A 4 28.24 45.55 -39.54
N GLY A 5 27.37 44.53 -39.59
CA GLY A 5 27.62 43.14 -39.20
C GLY A 5 27.11 42.98 -37.77
N VAL A 6 25.83 42.64 -37.61
CA VAL A 6 25.23 42.22 -36.35
C VAL A 6 24.38 40.99 -36.64
N ASP A 7 24.98 39.82 -36.47
CA ASP A 7 24.25 38.56 -36.36
C ASP A 7 23.50 38.54 -35.02
N PRO A 8 22.21 38.20 -34.99
CA PRO A 8 21.55 37.89 -33.74
C PRO A 8 22.11 36.56 -33.22
N ALA A 9 22.69 36.60 -32.02
CA ALA A 9 23.20 35.45 -31.31
C ALA A 9 22.19 34.30 -31.31
N SER A 10 22.52 33.24 -32.04
CA SER A 10 21.91 31.93 -31.91
C SER A 10 22.19 31.42 -30.50
N THR A 11 21.20 31.59 -29.62
CA THR A 11 21.15 30.88 -28.35
C THR A 11 20.72 29.46 -28.66
N LEU A 12 21.70 28.58 -28.84
CA LEU A 12 21.48 27.14 -28.82
C LEU A 12 20.81 26.79 -27.48
N PRO A 13 19.68 26.07 -27.47
CA PRO A 13 19.15 25.55 -26.23
C PRO A 13 20.18 24.58 -25.66
N HIS A 14 20.57 24.80 -24.40
CA HIS A 14 21.24 23.80 -23.59
C HIS A 14 20.39 22.52 -23.65
N GLU A 15 20.86 21.52 -24.40
CA GLU A 15 20.43 20.15 -24.20
C GLU A 15 20.75 19.83 -22.75
N ALA A 16 19.72 19.84 -21.90
CA ALA A 16 19.79 19.17 -20.62
C ALA A 16 20.11 17.71 -20.95
N ALA A 17 21.36 17.32 -20.73
CA ALA A 17 21.79 15.94 -20.84
C ALA A 17 20.82 15.11 -19.99
N THR A 18 19.95 14.35 -20.67
CA THR A 18 19.11 13.34 -20.04
C THR A 18 20.05 12.34 -19.42
N MET A 19 20.32 12.51 -18.12
CA MET A 19 20.90 11.48 -17.28
C MET A 19 20.12 10.20 -17.58
N PRO A 20 20.78 9.07 -17.91
CA PRO A 20 20.07 7.83 -18.12
C PRO A 20 19.22 7.56 -16.87
N SER A 21 17.91 7.38 -17.07
CA SER A 21 17.00 7.02 -15.99
C SER A 21 17.55 5.78 -15.30
N GLU A 22 17.69 5.84 -13.97
CA GLU A 22 18.13 4.71 -13.18
C GLU A 22 17.29 3.47 -13.55
N PRO A 23 17.90 2.29 -13.77
CA PRO A 23 17.14 1.12 -14.16
C PRO A 23 16.27 0.63 -13.00
N PRO A 24 15.11 -0.02 -13.27
CA PRO A 24 14.35 -0.71 -12.24
C PRO A 24 15.19 -1.83 -11.61
N LEU A 25 14.83 -2.29 -10.41
CA LEU A 25 15.56 -3.35 -9.72
C LEU A 25 15.45 -4.66 -10.50
N GLN A 26 16.61 -5.27 -10.78
CA GLN A 26 16.77 -6.54 -11.49
C GLN A 26 17.34 -7.61 -10.56
N ASP A 27 17.33 -8.86 -11.02
CA ASP A 27 17.79 -10.07 -10.31
C ASP A 27 19.08 -9.88 -9.50
N GLU A 28 20.09 -9.21 -10.07
CA GLU A 28 21.42 -9.04 -9.50
C GLU A 28 21.49 -8.08 -8.30
N HIS A 29 20.45 -7.27 -8.08
CA HIS A 29 20.39 -6.28 -7.01
C HIS A 29 19.41 -6.63 -5.89
N LEU A 30 18.53 -7.62 -6.10
CA LEU A 30 17.46 -7.95 -5.15
C LEU A 30 18.01 -8.31 -3.77
N ASP A 31 19.05 -9.16 -3.69
CA ASP A 31 19.60 -9.65 -2.42
C ASP A 31 20.25 -8.54 -1.60
N SER A 32 21.09 -7.73 -2.23
CA SER A 32 21.77 -6.62 -1.55
C SER A 32 20.77 -5.57 -1.06
N HIS A 33 19.75 -5.29 -1.87
CA HIS A 33 18.72 -4.31 -1.54
C HIS A 33 17.83 -4.81 -0.40
N PHE A 34 17.41 -6.08 -0.47
CA PHE A 34 16.66 -6.73 0.59
C PHE A 34 17.45 -6.76 1.90
N GLY A 35 18.73 -7.15 1.87
CA GLY A 35 19.58 -7.21 3.07
C GLY A 35 19.79 -5.84 3.74
N ALA A 36 19.91 -4.77 2.95
CA ALA A 36 20.01 -3.40 3.46
C ALA A 36 18.69 -2.96 4.14
N LEU A 37 17.54 -3.22 3.50
CA LEU A 37 16.23 -2.97 4.09
C LEU A 37 15.98 -3.78 5.36
N ASP A 38 16.35 -5.07 5.34
CA ASP A 38 16.22 -5.97 6.49
C ASP A 38 16.99 -5.44 7.70
N SER A 39 18.25 -5.07 7.47
CA SER A 39 19.12 -4.49 8.49
C SER A 39 18.56 -3.20 9.06
N PHE A 40 18.11 -2.28 8.20
CA PHE A 40 17.51 -1.00 8.59
C PHE A 40 16.23 -1.20 9.42
N LEU A 41 15.30 -2.01 8.91
CA LEU A 41 14.03 -2.29 9.59
C LEU A 41 14.27 -2.97 10.94
N PHE A 42 15.17 -3.95 11.00
CA PHE A 42 15.50 -4.66 12.23
C PHE A 42 16.17 -3.75 13.26
N ALA A 43 17.16 -2.95 12.85
CA ALA A 43 17.89 -2.04 13.74
C ALA A 43 16.98 -0.97 14.37
N HIS A 44 15.98 -0.51 13.62
CA HIS A 44 15.09 0.58 14.05
C HIS A 44 13.72 0.13 14.54
N GLN A 45 13.49 -1.17 14.76
CA GLN A 45 12.18 -1.69 15.16
C GLN A 45 11.59 -1.12 16.45
N ALA A 46 12.44 -0.68 17.39
CA ALA A 46 11.98 0.00 18.60
C ALA A 46 11.30 1.36 18.31
N LEU A 47 11.54 1.97 17.15
CA LEU A 47 10.91 3.22 16.72
C LEU A 47 9.57 2.98 16.04
N TRP A 48 9.51 2.03 15.11
CA TRP A 48 8.35 1.86 14.25
C TRP A 48 7.32 0.82 14.72
N ARG A 49 7.67 -0.07 15.66
CA ARG A 49 6.71 -1.06 16.22
C ARG A 49 5.75 -0.48 17.27
N PRO A 50 6.15 0.39 18.23
CA PRO A 50 5.25 0.92 19.27
C PRO A 50 4.21 1.89 18.73
N LYS A 51 2.92 1.69 19.02
CA LYS A 51 1.81 2.45 18.42
C LYS A 51 1.39 3.66 19.29
N PRO A 52 1.51 4.91 18.79
CA PRO A 52 1.11 6.08 19.56
C PRO A 52 -0.36 6.02 20.01
N PHE A 53 -1.24 5.43 19.20
CA PHE A 53 -2.67 5.31 19.54
C PHE A 53 -2.93 4.46 20.80
N THR A 54 -2.08 3.47 21.12
CA THR A 54 -2.29 2.54 22.25
C THR A 54 -1.38 2.81 23.44
N HIS A 55 -0.30 3.57 23.26
CA HIS A 55 0.69 3.88 24.30
C HIS A 55 0.62 5.36 24.69
N LEU A 56 0.42 5.68 25.97
CA LEU A 56 0.45 7.07 26.46
C LEU A 56 1.86 7.69 26.30
N ALA A 57 2.90 6.91 26.58
CA ALA A 57 4.30 7.21 26.30
C ALA A 57 4.95 6.04 25.54
N LEU A 58 5.73 6.36 24.52
CA LEU A 58 6.44 5.37 23.70
C LEU A 58 7.83 5.14 24.27
N PRO A 59 8.34 3.89 24.29
CA PRO A 59 9.65 3.58 24.87
C PRO A 59 10.83 4.34 24.27
N TRP A 60 10.73 4.75 23.00
CA TRP A 60 11.81 5.48 22.34
C TRP A 60 11.89 6.96 22.75
N GLU A 61 10.86 7.50 23.40
CA GLU A 61 10.84 8.92 23.80
C GLU A 61 11.94 9.25 24.81
N ASP A 62 12.27 8.32 25.71
CA ASP A 62 13.38 8.48 26.66
C ASP A 62 14.74 8.53 25.97
N LYS A 63 14.86 7.85 24.81
CA LYS A 63 16.08 7.82 24.01
C LYS A 63 16.24 9.10 23.16
N TYR A 64 15.13 9.70 22.74
CA TYR A 64 15.10 10.88 21.87
C TYR A 64 14.13 11.95 22.40
N PRO A 65 14.43 12.54 23.59
CA PRO A 65 13.50 13.43 24.29
C PRO A 65 13.20 14.71 23.51
N ASP A 66 14.19 15.27 22.82
CA ASP A 66 14.01 16.50 22.02
C ASP A 66 13.04 16.28 20.86
N LEU A 67 13.15 15.13 20.17
CA LEU A 67 12.22 14.75 19.11
C LEU A 67 10.82 14.51 19.66
N ALA A 68 10.70 13.77 20.75
CA ALA A 68 9.42 13.47 21.39
C ALA A 68 8.69 14.76 21.82
N HIS A 69 9.42 15.66 22.50
CA HIS A 69 8.89 16.95 22.93
C HIS A 69 8.42 17.80 21.76
N TRP A 70 9.25 17.90 20.72
CA TRP A 70 8.92 18.65 19.52
C TRP A 70 7.68 18.09 18.80
N LEU A 71 7.57 16.77 18.65
CA LEU A 71 6.40 16.14 18.03
C LEU A 71 5.12 16.36 18.84
N ARG A 72 5.18 16.25 20.18
CA ARG A 72 4.01 16.43 21.06
C ARG A 72 3.47 17.85 21.11
N GLN A 73 4.31 18.85 20.81
CA GLN A 73 3.90 20.26 20.80
C GLN A 73 3.23 20.71 19.49
N ARG A 74 3.30 19.89 18.44
CA ARG A 74 2.72 20.22 17.13
C ARG A 74 1.21 20.07 17.14
N THR A 75 0.55 20.84 16.27
CA THR A 75 -0.89 20.78 16.08
C THR A 75 -1.31 19.56 15.26
N LEU A 76 -2.60 19.23 15.29
CA LEU A 76 -3.16 18.19 14.42
C LEU A 76 -2.99 18.56 12.93
N GLU A 77 -3.26 19.81 12.57
CA GLU A 77 -3.11 20.32 11.19
C GLU A 77 -1.66 20.16 10.67
N GLN A 78 -0.67 20.47 11.52
CA GLN A 78 0.73 20.28 11.20
C GLN A 78 1.11 18.81 10.99
N ALA A 79 0.45 17.87 11.69
CA ALA A 79 0.64 16.44 11.46
C ALA A 79 0.02 16.01 10.12
N GLU A 80 -1.21 16.46 9.84
CA GLU A 80 -1.92 16.11 8.61
C GLU A 80 -1.21 16.61 7.35
N ALA A 81 -0.60 17.79 7.41
CA ALA A 81 0.18 18.36 6.32
C ALA A 81 1.43 17.52 6.00
N ALA A 82 2.04 16.88 7.01
CA ALA A 82 3.24 16.06 6.86
C ALA A 82 2.93 14.57 6.62
N HIS A 83 1.71 14.09 6.89
CA HIS A 83 1.35 12.66 6.94
C HIS A 83 1.75 11.82 5.71
N ASN A 84 1.66 12.39 4.51
CA ASN A 84 2.01 11.69 3.26
C ASN A 84 3.44 11.94 2.81
N HIS A 85 4.10 12.97 3.36
CA HIS A 85 5.48 13.33 3.03
C HIS A 85 6.29 13.60 4.30
N PRO A 86 6.35 12.64 5.25
CA PRO A 86 7.09 12.83 6.48
C PRO A 86 8.58 13.07 6.21
N GLU A 87 9.13 12.58 5.10
CA GLU A 87 10.51 12.76 4.69
C GLU A 87 10.94 14.23 4.50
N HIS A 88 10.00 15.13 4.22
CA HIS A 88 10.27 16.56 4.06
C HIS A 88 10.24 17.32 5.40
N LEU A 89 9.95 16.64 6.51
CA LEU A 89 9.84 17.26 7.81
C LEU A 89 11.21 17.57 8.42
N ASP A 90 11.47 18.84 8.69
CA ASP A 90 12.67 19.27 9.41
C ASP A 90 12.48 19.10 10.93
N ALA A 91 12.54 17.84 11.37
CA ALA A 91 12.39 17.44 12.76
C ALA A 91 13.76 17.14 13.42
N PRO A 92 13.87 17.25 14.76
CA PRO A 92 15.09 16.97 15.49
C PRO A 92 15.66 15.56 15.26
N PHE A 93 16.94 15.38 15.59
CA PHE A 93 17.61 14.08 15.54
C PHE A 93 16.81 13.01 16.33
N PRO A 94 16.68 11.78 15.79
CA PRO A 94 17.30 11.23 14.58
C PRO A 94 16.44 11.35 13.30
N PHE A 95 15.33 12.09 13.34
CA PHE A 95 14.28 12.00 12.33
C PHE A 95 14.78 12.24 10.90
N LYS A 96 15.51 13.33 10.66
CA LYS A 96 16.01 13.70 9.32
C LYS A 96 16.96 12.67 8.72
N GLN A 97 17.82 12.07 9.55
CA GLN A 97 18.73 11.02 9.10
C GLN A 97 17.96 9.76 8.71
N LEU A 98 17.02 9.33 9.57
CA LEU A 98 16.17 8.17 9.30
C LEU A 98 15.32 8.37 8.05
N ALA A 99 14.80 9.58 7.84
CA ALA A 99 14.05 9.91 6.64
C ALA A 99 14.90 9.78 5.37
N ALA A 100 16.11 10.34 5.37
CA ALA A 100 17.02 10.25 4.23
C ALA A 100 17.40 8.80 3.91
N GLU A 101 17.72 8.01 4.93
CA GLU A 101 18.06 6.59 4.78
C GLU A 101 16.86 5.77 4.29
N ALA A 102 15.68 5.98 4.87
CA ALA A 102 14.45 5.33 4.44
C ALA A 102 14.11 5.62 2.97
N VAL A 103 14.26 6.88 2.53
CA VAL A 103 14.07 7.27 1.12
C VAL A 103 15.08 6.59 0.22
N ALA A 104 16.37 6.61 0.58
CA ALA A 104 17.43 5.99 -0.22
C ALA A 104 17.22 4.47 -0.37
N LEU A 105 16.92 3.77 0.73
CA LEU A 105 16.67 2.33 0.73
C LEU A 105 15.35 1.95 0.07
N SER A 106 14.41 2.88 -0.07
CA SER A 106 13.11 2.63 -0.70
C SER A 106 13.04 3.03 -2.16
N HIS A 107 14.08 3.70 -2.66
CA HIS A 107 14.11 4.21 -4.01
C HIS A 107 14.11 3.04 -5.00
N VAL A 108 13.21 3.15 -5.98
CA VAL A 108 13.20 2.28 -7.16
C VAL A 108 12.70 3.09 -8.33
N ALA A 109 13.31 2.88 -9.49
CA ALA A 109 12.89 3.53 -10.71
C ALA A 109 11.51 3.04 -11.19
N GLU A 110 10.90 3.86 -12.04
CA GLU A 110 9.72 3.47 -12.81
C GLU A 110 10.09 2.36 -13.80
N LEU A 111 9.20 1.39 -13.97
CA LEU A 111 9.36 0.37 -15.00
C LEU A 111 9.27 0.99 -16.41
N PRO A 112 9.86 0.36 -17.44
CA PRO A 112 9.72 0.83 -18.81
C PRO A 112 8.26 1.02 -19.21
N VAL A 113 7.95 2.17 -19.82
CA VAL A 113 6.60 2.52 -20.29
C VAL A 113 6.50 2.18 -21.77
N HIS A 114 5.46 1.42 -22.12
CA HIS A 114 5.14 1.03 -23.48
C HIS A 114 3.86 1.71 -23.94
N ALA A 115 3.85 2.16 -25.19
CA ALA A 115 2.69 2.80 -25.77
C ALA A 115 1.46 1.87 -25.71
N LEU A 116 0.34 2.44 -25.28
CA LEU A 116 -0.94 1.77 -25.25
C LEU A 116 -1.78 2.20 -26.44
N GLN A 117 -2.44 1.25 -27.09
CA GLN A 117 -3.46 1.60 -28.07
C GLN A 117 -4.59 2.37 -27.37
N PRO A 118 -5.10 3.46 -27.99
CA PRO A 118 -6.22 4.21 -27.45
C PRO A 118 -7.41 3.29 -27.22
N VAL A 119 -8.02 3.45 -26.05
CA VAL A 119 -9.20 2.70 -25.66
C VAL A 119 -10.43 3.42 -26.20
N GLU A 120 -11.36 2.69 -26.81
CA GLU A 120 -12.69 3.22 -27.09
C GLU A 120 -13.35 3.69 -25.77
N ALA A 121 -13.96 4.88 -25.79
CA ALA A 121 -14.53 5.52 -24.58
C ALA A 121 -15.48 4.61 -23.77
N ARG A 122 -16.08 3.60 -24.41
CA ARG A 122 -16.97 2.62 -23.76
C ARG A 122 -16.27 1.65 -22.79
N MET A 123 -14.94 1.49 -22.82
CA MET A 123 -14.28 0.55 -21.89
C MET A 123 -14.01 1.11 -20.49
N SER A 124 -14.03 2.45 -20.34
CA SER A 124 -13.88 3.12 -19.05
C SER A 124 -15.21 3.43 -18.35
N VAL A 125 -16.34 3.18 -19.04
CA VAL A 125 -17.70 3.34 -18.48
C VAL A 125 -17.86 2.47 -17.23
N ASP A 126 -18.43 3.05 -16.17
CA ASP A 126 -18.64 2.44 -14.85
C ASP A 126 -17.37 2.04 -14.08
N VAL A 127 -16.18 2.54 -14.47
CA VAL A 127 -14.94 2.42 -13.70
C VAL A 127 -14.65 3.74 -12.98
N PRO A 128 -14.53 3.75 -11.64
CA PRO A 128 -14.06 4.94 -10.94
C PRO A 128 -12.73 5.44 -11.52
N GLY A 129 -12.60 6.74 -11.79
CA GLY A 129 -11.48 7.29 -12.56
C GLY A 129 -10.09 6.87 -12.07
N ARG A 130 -9.87 6.78 -10.75
CA ARG A 130 -8.61 6.28 -10.17
C ARG A 130 -8.34 4.81 -10.46
N LYS A 131 -9.38 3.96 -10.42
CA LYS A 131 -9.23 2.54 -10.76
C LYS A 131 -8.83 2.39 -12.22
N TRP A 132 -9.41 3.23 -13.10
CA TRP A 132 -9.02 3.26 -14.51
C TRP A 132 -7.57 3.73 -14.71
N GLN A 133 -7.15 4.79 -14.02
CA GLN A 133 -5.75 5.26 -14.06
C GLN A 133 -4.75 4.16 -13.65
N GLN A 134 -5.05 3.38 -12.61
CA GLN A 134 -4.21 2.24 -12.21
C GLN A 134 -4.16 1.16 -13.28
N ILE A 135 -5.30 0.85 -13.92
CA ILE A 135 -5.37 -0.16 -14.98
C ILE A 135 -4.55 0.28 -16.21
N GLU A 136 -4.69 1.52 -16.65
CA GLU A 136 -3.88 2.07 -17.75
C GLU A 136 -2.39 2.03 -17.40
N ALA A 137 -2.01 2.51 -16.22
CA ALA A 137 -0.62 2.56 -15.82
C ALA A 137 -0.02 1.14 -15.71
N PHE A 138 -0.72 0.20 -15.06
CA PHE A 138 -0.31 -1.21 -15.02
C PHE A 138 -0.14 -1.79 -16.42
N ALA A 139 -1.12 -1.55 -17.32
CA ALA A 139 -1.07 -2.05 -18.69
C ALA A 139 0.10 -1.47 -19.49
N SER A 140 0.50 -0.21 -19.27
CA SER A 140 1.60 0.41 -19.99
C SER A 140 2.96 -0.20 -19.68
N HIS A 141 3.12 -0.89 -18.55
CA HIS A 141 4.39 -1.55 -18.20
C HIS A 141 4.50 -2.99 -18.69
N LEU A 142 3.48 -3.51 -19.41
CA LEU A 142 3.54 -4.85 -19.96
C LEU A 142 4.02 -4.82 -21.42
N ASP A 143 5.33 -5.04 -21.60
CA ASP A 143 5.97 -5.29 -22.92
C ASP A 143 5.50 -6.60 -23.57
N MET A 144 4.79 -7.43 -22.81
CA MET A 144 4.50 -8.82 -23.15
C MET A 144 3.24 -8.96 -24.02
N ARG A 145 2.59 -7.85 -24.38
CA ARG A 145 1.26 -7.86 -25.00
C ARG A 145 1.26 -8.55 -26.35
N ASP A 146 2.22 -8.27 -27.22
CA ASP A 146 2.21 -8.82 -28.58
C ASP A 146 2.58 -10.31 -28.65
N SER A 147 3.23 -10.83 -27.61
CA SER A 147 3.63 -12.24 -27.51
C SER A 147 2.79 -13.07 -26.54
N THR A 148 1.76 -12.47 -25.93
CA THR A 148 0.82 -13.17 -25.05
C THR A 148 -0.37 -13.65 -25.87
N THR A 149 -0.67 -14.94 -25.79
CA THR A 149 -1.83 -15.53 -26.47
C THR A 149 -3.04 -15.64 -25.55
N HIS A 150 -2.81 -15.72 -24.23
CA HIS A 150 -3.87 -15.96 -23.26
C HIS A 150 -3.59 -15.25 -21.93
N TRP A 151 -4.42 -14.26 -21.59
CA TRP A 151 -4.39 -13.56 -20.31
C TRP A 151 -5.18 -14.29 -19.23
N LEU A 152 -4.65 -14.34 -18.01
CA LEU A 152 -5.40 -14.79 -16.85
C LEU A 152 -5.50 -13.65 -15.83
N ASP A 153 -6.68 -13.05 -15.70
CA ASP A 153 -6.96 -11.98 -14.72
C ASP A 153 -7.37 -12.62 -13.39
N TRP A 154 -6.52 -12.45 -12.37
CA TRP A 154 -6.66 -13.07 -11.06
C TRP A 154 -7.36 -12.12 -10.08
N CYS A 155 -8.39 -12.61 -9.39
CA CYS A 155 -9.31 -11.76 -8.62
C CYS A 155 -9.92 -10.65 -9.50
N ALA A 156 -10.45 -11.05 -10.66
CA ALA A 156 -10.74 -10.17 -11.78
C ALA A 156 -11.83 -9.13 -11.48
N GLY A 157 -12.72 -9.38 -10.52
CA GLY A 157 -13.99 -8.67 -10.38
C GLY A 157 -14.76 -8.74 -11.69
N LYS A 158 -14.99 -7.58 -12.32
CA LYS A 158 -15.63 -7.50 -13.65
C LYS A 158 -14.66 -7.72 -14.82
N GLY A 159 -13.39 -8.04 -14.58
CA GLY A 159 -12.35 -8.28 -15.60
C GLY A 159 -11.84 -7.02 -16.31
N HIS A 160 -11.88 -5.84 -15.67
CA HIS A 160 -11.47 -4.60 -16.34
C HIS A 160 -9.99 -4.58 -16.75
N LEU A 161 -9.10 -5.17 -15.94
CA LEU A 161 -7.68 -5.26 -16.27
C LEU A 161 -7.46 -6.22 -17.44
N GLY A 162 -7.96 -7.46 -17.33
CA GLY A 162 -7.84 -8.46 -18.37
C GLY A 162 -8.39 -7.97 -19.71
N ARG A 163 -9.58 -7.36 -19.72
CA ARG A 163 -10.16 -6.79 -20.95
C ARG A 163 -9.31 -5.66 -21.53
N ARG A 164 -8.70 -4.84 -20.68
CA ARG A 164 -7.81 -3.76 -21.13
C ARG A 164 -6.54 -4.29 -21.80
N LEU A 165 -6.03 -5.43 -21.34
CA LEU A 165 -4.81 -6.07 -21.84
C LEU A 165 -5.04 -6.90 -23.09
N THR A 166 -6.25 -7.44 -23.27
CA THR A 166 -6.56 -8.40 -24.33
C THR A 166 -6.71 -7.70 -25.67
N GLY A 167 -5.80 -7.98 -26.60
CA GLY A 167 -5.84 -7.52 -27.98
C GLY A 167 -6.57 -8.50 -28.93
N PRO A 168 -6.72 -8.13 -30.21
CA PRO A 168 -7.30 -9.01 -31.23
C PRO A 168 -6.56 -10.36 -31.34
N GLY A 169 -7.31 -11.46 -31.42
CA GLY A 169 -6.75 -12.82 -31.53
C GLY A 169 -6.20 -13.41 -30.22
N GLN A 170 -6.27 -12.67 -29.11
CA GLN A 170 -5.91 -13.14 -27.78
C GLN A 170 -7.14 -13.60 -27.01
N ARG A 171 -6.91 -14.46 -26.02
CA ARG A 171 -7.95 -14.98 -25.12
C ARG A 171 -7.79 -14.40 -23.72
N LEU A 172 -8.90 -14.35 -23.00
CA LEU A 172 -8.96 -13.92 -21.61
C LEU A 172 -9.63 -14.98 -20.74
N THR A 173 -9.07 -15.26 -19.57
CA THR A 173 -9.75 -15.98 -18.49
C THR A 173 -9.75 -15.12 -17.23
N CYS A 174 -10.93 -14.86 -16.69
CA CYS A 174 -11.12 -14.12 -15.45
C CYS A 174 -11.52 -15.11 -14.34
N LEU A 175 -10.75 -15.14 -13.25
CA LEU A 175 -11.14 -15.88 -12.04
C LEU A 175 -11.69 -14.89 -11.00
N GLU A 176 -12.92 -15.12 -10.55
CA GLU A 176 -13.62 -14.28 -9.57
C GLU A 176 -14.54 -15.14 -8.71
N HIS A 177 -14.76 -14.76 -7.45
CA HIS A 177 -15.63 -15.49 -6.52
C HIS A 177 -17.08 -14.99 -6.53
N ASP A 178 -17.29 -13.68 -6.69
CA ASP A 178 -18.62 -13.04 -6.64
C ASP A 178 -19.42 -13.26 -7.95
N PRO A 179 -20.55 -14.00 -7.92
CA PRO A 179 -21.39 -14.27 -9.09
C PRO A 179 -21.89 -13.01 -9.79
N ALA A 180 -22.19 -11.94 -9.06
CA ALA A 180 -22.72 -10.71 -9.64
C ALA A 180 -21.63 -9.94 -10.43
N LEU A 181 -20.38 -10.00 -9.97
CA LEU A 181 -19.25 -9.40 -10.69
C LEU A 181 -18.92 -10.19 -11.96
N ILE A 182 -19.04 -11.51 -11.90
CA ILE A 182 -18.84 -12.43 -13.04
C ILE A 182 -19.86 -12.16 -14.14
N GLU A 183 -21.15 -12.10 -13.79
CA GLU A 183 -22.22 -11.82 -14.76
C GLU A 183 -22.02 -10.45 -15.42
N ALA A 184 -21.71 -9.42 -14.62
CA ALA A 184 -21.41 -8.09 -15.14
C ALA A 184 -20.16 -8.08 -16.04
N GLY A 185 -19.12 -8.83 -15.68
CA GLY A 185 -17.90 -8.98 -16.45
C GLY A 185 -18.13 -9.67 -17.79
N LEU A 186 -18.90 -10.76 -17.82
CA LEU A 186 -19.29 -11.47 -19.02
C LEU A 186 -20.04 -10.55 -19.99
N ALA A 187 -21.05 -9.84 -19.49
CA ALA A 187 -21.84 -8.90 -20.31
C ALA A 187 -20.96 -7.80 -20.93
N LEU A 188 -19.95 -7.32 -20.20
CA LEU A 188 -18.99 -6.33 -20.71
C LEU A 188 -18.07 -6.92 -21.79
N SER A 189 -17.51 -8.12 -21.56
CA SER A 189 -16.65 -8.80 -22.55
C SER A 189 -17.41 -9.10 -23.85
N THR A 190 -18.65 -9.60 -23.75
CA THR A 190 -19.50 -9.89 -24.93
C THR A 190 -19.77 -8.62 -25.73
N ARG A 191 -20.09 -7.49 -25.08
CA ARG A 191 -20.29 -6.20 -25.76
C ARG A 191 -19.04 -5.68 -26.48
N GLN A 192 -17.85 -6.07 -26.02
CA GLN A 192 -16.56 -5.68 -26.58
C GLN A 192 -16.03 -6.69 -27.62
N GLY A 193 -16.70 -7.83 -27.80
CA GLY A 193 -16.25 -8.88 -28.72
C GLY A 193 -14.94 -9.57 -28.28
N ILE A 194 -14.63 -9.54 -26.99
CA ILE A 194 -13.43 -10.17 -26.43
C ILE A 194 -13.72 -11.66 -26.21
N ASP A 195 -12.84 -12.54 -26.69
CA ASP A 195 -12.86 -13.97 -26.34
C ASP A 195 -12.46 -14.16 -24.87
N ALA A 196 -13.44 -14.00 -23.98
CA ALA A 196 -13.26 -14.02 -22.54
C ALA A 196 -14.11 -15.11 -21.88
N ARG A 197 -13.47 -15.93 -21.07
CA ARG A 197 -14.12 -16.85 -20.15
C ARG A 197 -14.11 -16.25 -18.74
N HIS A 198 -15.28 -16.03 -18.15
CA HIS A 198 -15.41 -15.66 -16.74
C HIS A 198 -15.78 -16.89 -15.93
N VAL A 199 -14.99 -17.21 -14.90
CA VAL A 199 -15.12 -18.44 -14.11
C VAL A 199 -15.35 -18.07 -12.65
N GLN A 200 -16.40 -18.65 -12.06
CA GLN A 200 -16.61 -18.60 -10.62
C GLN A 200 -15.60 -19.52 -9.93
N GLN A 201 -14.62 -18.92 -9.28
CA GLN A 201 -13.56 -19.63 -8.57
C GLN A 201 -13.16 -18.85 -7.32
N ASP A 202 -13.20 -19.52 -6.16
CA ASP A 202 -12.40 -19.07 -5.01
C ASP A 202 -10.95 -19.41 -5.29
N VAL A 203 -10.13 -18.39 -5.52
CA VAL A 203 -8.74 -18.58 -5.92
C VAL A 203 -7.85 -19.18 -4.82
N MET A 204 -8.33 -19.20 -3.57
CA MET A 204 -7.65 -19.87 -2.46
C MET A 204 -8.01 -21.36 -2.34
N ALA A 205 -8.96 -21.86 -3.13
CA ALA A 205 -9.36 -23.26 -3.08
C ALA A 205 -8.31 -24.20 -3.70
N ASP A 206 -8.23 -25.42 -3.17
CA ASP A 206 -7.23 -26.43 -3.53
C ASP A 206 -7.27 -26.86 -5.02
N ASP A 207 -8.38 -26.63 -5.72
CA ASP A 207 -8.55 -27.00 -7.13
C ASP A 207 -8.24 -25.87 -8.11
N THR A 208 -7.89 -24.67 -7.61
CA THR A 208 -7.64 -23.49 -8.43
C THR A 208 -6.54 -23.70 -9.47
N TRP A 209 -5.54 -24.54 -9.16
CA TRP A 209 -4.44 -24.87 -10.07
C TRP A 209 -4.92 -25.38 -11.44
N ARG A 210 -6.12 -25.99 -11.51
CA ARG A 210 -6.70 -26.51 -12.75
C ARG A 210 -7.00 -25.43 -13.79
N TYR A 211 -7.10 -24.17 -13.36
CA TYR A 211 -7.37 -23.02 -14.22
C TYR A 211 -6.11 -22.32 -14.71
N LEU A 212 -4.92 -22.73 -14.25
CA LEU A 212 -3.66 -22.26 -14.79
C LEU A 212 -3.13 -23.27 -15.82
N GLN A 213 -2.50 -22.73 -16.86
CA GLN A 213 -1.80 -23.50 -17.89
C GLN A 213 -0.50 -22.77 -18.24
N PRO A 214 0.54 -23.48 -18.73
CA PRO A 214 1.84 -22.87 -19.04
C PRO A 214 1.78 -21.68 -20.02
N GLU A 215 0.82 -21.69 -20.95
CA GLU A 215 0.59 -20.63 -21.92
C GLU A 215 -0.10 -19.38 -21.36
N HIS A 216 -0.69 -19.47 -20.16
CA HIS A 216 -1.31 -18.30 -19.54
C HIS A 216 -0.25 -17.29 -19.10
N THR A 217 -0.57 -16.00 -19.25
CA THR A 217 0.11 -14.89 -18.60
C THR A 217 -0.80 -14.36 -17.48
N PRO A 218 -0.58 -14.75 -16.22
CA PRO A 218 -1.38 -14.27 -15.12
C PRO A 218 -1.04 -12.82 -14.74
N VAL A 219 -2.08 -12.06 -14.43
CA VAL A 219 -1.98 -10.67 -13.97
C VAL A 219 -2.80 -10.45 -12.71
N ALA A 220 -2.29 -9.59 -11.82
CA ALA A 220 -2.98 -9.23 -10.59
C ALA A 220 -2.68 -7.78 -10.18
N LEU A 221 -3.67 -6.89 -10.30
CA LEU A 221 -3.56 -5.50 -9.81
C LEU A 221 -4.08 -5.33 -8.37
N HIS A 222 -5.11 -6.09 -7.98
CA HIS A 222 -5.77 -5.98 -6.66
C HIS A 222 -6.04 -7.34 -5.99
N ALA A 223 -5.18 -8.33 -6.25
CA ALA A 223 -5.18 -9.58 -5.49
C ALA A 223 -4.51 -9.34 -4.13
N CYS A 224 -5.32 -9.11 -3.10
CA CYS A 224 -4.81 -8.65 -1.80
C CYS A 224 -4.20 -9.77 -0.95
N GLY A 225 -3.05 -9.50 -0.32
CA GLY A 225 -2.45 -10.37 0.70
C GLY A 225 -2.20 -11.80 0.20
N ASP A 226 -2.73 -12.81 0.89
CA ASP A 226 -2.50 -14.21 0.51
C ASP A 226 -2.93 -14.53 -0.93
N LEU A 227 -3.86 -13.76 -1.52
CA LEU A 227 -4.35 -13.97 -2.88
C LEU A 227 -3.25 -13.81 -3.95
N HIS A 228 -2.35 -12.83 -3.81
CA HIS A 228 -1.24 -12.69 -4.75
C HIS A 228 -0.15 -13.75 -4.49
N ILE A 229 0.03 -14.19 -3.23
CA ILE A 229 0.97 -15.26 -2.88
C ILE A 229 0.55 -16.56 -3.55
N GLN A 230 -0.73 -16.91 -3.41
CA GLN A 230 -1.33 -18.07 -4.05
C GLN A 230 -1.14 -18.03 -5.58
N LEU A 231 -1.31 -16.87 -6.21
CA LEU A 231 -1.06 -16.72 -7.64
C LEU A 231 0.41 -17.02 -7.99
N MET A 232 1.37 -16.44 -7.25
CA MET A 232 2.80 -16.67 -7.48
C MET A 232 3.14 -18.15 -7.35
N GLU A 233 2.70 -18.81 -6.28
CA GLU A 233 2.96 -20.23 -6.04
C GLU A 233 2.38 -21.11 -7.17
N LEU A 234 1.10 -20.94 -7.49
CA LEU A 234 0.44 -21.76 -8.52
C LEU A 234 0.98 -21.50 -9.92
N ALA A 235 1.22 -20.24 -10.28
CA ALA A 235 1.76 -19.89 -11.60
C ALA A 235 3.18 -20.43 -11.78
N SER A 236 4.02 -20.34 -10.75
CA SER A 236 5.36 -20.92 -10.76
C SER A 236 5.34 -22.45 -10.83
N GLN A 237 4.49 -23.12 -10.05
CA GLN A 237 4.35 -24.59 -10.06
C GLN A 237 3.81 -25.10 -11.41
N THR A 238 2.85 -24.37 -12.00
CA THR A 238 2.27 -24.72 -13.31
C THR A 238 3.24 -24.42 -14.46
N GLY A 239 4.27 -23.61 -14.23
CA GLY A 239 5.23 -23.23 -15.26
C GLY A 239 4.72 -22.16 -16.23
N CYS A 240 3.83 -21.28 -15.77
CA CYS A 240 3.42 -20.10 -16.55
C CYS A 240 4.67 -19.29 -16.91
N ARG A 241 4.89 -19.02 -18.20
CA ARG A 241 6.15 -18.39 -18.64
C ARG A 241 6.34 -16.96 -18.14
N ARG A 242 5.25 -16.28 -17.80
CA ARG A 242 5.23 -14.86 -17.47
C ARG A 242 4.17 -14.59 -16.42
N MET A 243 4.40 -13.58 -15.59
CA MET A 243 3.37 -13.03 -14.69
C MET A 243 3.66 -11.55 -14.39
N ALA A 244 2.62 -10.79 -14.09
CA ALA A 244 2.72 -9.41 -13.65
C ALA A 244 1.82 -9.17 -12.43
N ILE A 245 2.40 -8.75 -11.31
CA ILE A 245 1.71 -8.71 -10.02
C ILE A 245 2.03 -7.39 -9.33
N ALA A 246 1.01 -6.64 -8.96
CA ALA A 246 1.12 -5.47 -8.09
C ALA A 246 0.66 -5.87 -6.68
N PRO A 247 1.58 -6.23 -5.76
CA PRO A 247 1.22 -6.67 -4.42
C PRO A 247 0.55 -5.55 -3.62
N CYS A 248 -0.48 -5.88 -2.85
CA CYS A 248 -1.15 -4.91 -1.98
C CYS A 248 -1.80 -5.57 -0.76
N CYS A 249 -2.11 -4.77 0.27
CA CYS A 249 -2.84 -5.21 1.46
C CYS A 249 -2.20 -6.40 2.18
N TYR A 250 -0.91 -6.28 2.53
CA TYR A 250 -0.10 -7.34 3.11
C TYR A 250 -0.64 -7.93 4.42
N ASN A 251 -1.44 -7.17 5.17
CA ASN A 251 -2.10 -7.63 6.39
C ASN A 251 -3.31 -8.56 6.14
N ARG A 252 -3.78 -8.70 4.90
CA ARG A 252 -4.85 -9.63 4.53
C ARG A 252 -4.27 -11.04 4.36
N THR A 253 -3.82 -11.58 5.48
CA THR A 253 -3.27 -12.91 5.58
C THR A 253 -4.00 -13.73 6.64
N ARG A 254 -4.10 -15.04 6.42
CA ARG A 254 -4.63 -16.01 7.40
C ARG A 254 -3.70 -16.23 8.59
N HIS A 255 -2.42 -15.87 8.45
CA HIS A 255 -1.40 -16.11 9.45
C HIS A 255 -1.28 -14.93 10.44
N GLU A 256 -1.07 -15.22 11.72
CA GLU A 256 -0.80 -14.17 12.73
C GLU A 256 0.60 -13.56 12.57
N LEU A 257 1.53 -14.32 12.01
CA LEU A 257 2.88 -13.89 11.65
C LEU A 257 3.09 -14.05 10.14
N TYR A 258 3.74 -13.07 9.52
CA TYR A 258 4.13 -13.12 8.13
C TYR A 258 4.96 -14.37 7.83
N GLN A 259 4.59 -15.10 6.79
CA GLN A 259 5.33 -16.24 6.27
C GLN A 259 6.16 -15.76 5.08
N ALA A 260 7.45 -15.52 5.30
CA ALA A 260 8.35 -15.12 4.23
C ALA A 260 8.49 -16.23 3.18
N LEU A 261 8.60 -15.84 1.91
CA LEU A 261 8.59 -16.78 0.79
C LEU A 261 10.00 -17.16 0.35
N SER A 262 10.90 -16.17 0.22
CA SER A 262 12.28 -16.37 -0.21
C SER A 262 13.12 -17.03 0.89
N SER A 263 14.25 -17.62 0.50
CA SER A 263 15.23 -18.19 1.42
C SER A 263 15.79 -17.11 2.36
N GLU A 264 16.13 -15.94 1.83
CA GLU A 264 16.63 -14.78 2.57
C GLU A 264 15.58 -14.25 3.55
N GLY A 265 14.33 -14.10 3.10
CA GLY A 265 13.23 -13.67 3.96
C GLY A 265 12.94 -14.66 5.10
N LYS A 266 13.02 -15.97 4.84
CA LYS A 266 12.89 -17.00 5.88
C LYS A 266 14.01 -16.92 6.91
N ALA A 267 15.24 -16.64 6.45
CA ALA A 267 16.42 -16.49 7.29
C ALA A 267 16.43 -15.19 8.11
N SER A 268 15.71 -14.16 7.69
CA SER A 268 15.61 -12.88 8.40
C SER A 268 15.15 -13.03 9.86
N GLY A 269 15.79 -12.28 10.74
CA GLY A 269 15.36 -12.11 12.14
C GLY A 269 14.12 -11.23 12.30
N LEU A 270 13.73 -10.49 11.26
CA LEU A 270 12.57 -9.62 11.27
C LEU A 270 11.28 -10.44 11.17
N LYS A 271 10.70 -10.78 12.32
CA LYS A 271 9.38 -11.43 12.40
C LYS A 271 8.28 -10.38 12.55
N LEU A 272 7.39 -10.34 11.56
CA LEU A 272 6.30 -9.36 11.45
C LEU A 272 4.97 -10.01 11.81
N SER A 273 4.23 -9.38 12.69
CA SER A 273 2.83 -9.73 12.97
C SER A 273 1.89 -9.21 11.87
N ARG A 274 0.71 -9.81 11.76
CA ARG A 274 -0.35 -9.36 10.85
C ARG A 274 -0.70 -7.89 11.04
N ASP A 275 -0.62 -7.41 12.27
CA ASP A 275 -0.88 -6.01 12.62
C ASP A 275 0.23 -5.07 12.09
N GLU A 276 1.50 -5.49 12.17
CA GLU A 276 2.64 -4.73 11.63
C GLU A 276 2.64 -4.70 10.10
N LEU A 277 2.13 -5.72 9.43
CA LEU A 277 1.88 -5.72 7.97
C LEU A 277 0.86 -4.66 7.54
N GLY A 278 0.15 -4.04 8.49
CA GLY A 278 -0.75 -2.91 8.25
C GLY A 278 -0.03 -1.57 8.07
N LEU A 279 1.24 -1.46 8.48
CA LEU A 279 1.97 -0.18 8.45
C LEU A 279 2.08 0.40 7.03
N PRO A 280 2.44 -0.36 5.97
CA PRO A 280 2.44 0.16 4.59
C PRO A 280 1.08 0.67 4.11
N LEU A 281 -0.01 0.29 4.78
CA LEU A 281 -1.38 0.61 4.39
C LEU A 281 -1.92 1.86 5.09
N SER A 282 -1.17 2.46 6.02
CA SER A 282 -1.60 3.67 6.75
C SER A 282 -1.51 4.94 5.91
N GLU A 283 -0.85 4.89 4.75
CA GLU A 283 -0.82 6.00 3.80
C GLU A 283 -2.18 6.19 3.12
N THR A 284 -2.67 7.43 3.16
CA THR A 284 -4.01 7.78 2.68
C THR A 284 -3.94 8.80 1.55
N VAL A 285 -4.51 8.43 0.40
CA VAL A 285 -4.59 9.30 -0.77
C VAL A 285 -6.07 9.58 -1.03
N THR A 286 -6.49 10.82 -0.74
CA THR A 286 -7.82 11.40 -0.99
C THR A 286 -9.00 10.96 -0.10
N ALA A 287 -8.89 11.14 1.21
CA ALA A 287 -10.11 11.40 1.98
C ALA A 287 -10.54 12.85 1.74
N GLY A 288 -11.77 13.09 1.27
CA GLY A 288 -12.35 14.44 1.20
C GLY A 288 -12.49 15.06 2.60
N THR A 289 -12.58 16.39 2.68
CA THR A 289 -12.58 17.14 3.96
C THR A 289 -13.61 16.62 4.97
N ARG A 290 -14.83 16.29 4.50
CA ARG A 290 -15.88 15.70 5.34
C ARG A 290 -15.45 14.37 5.97
N VAL A 291 -14.84 13.49 5.18
CA VAL A 291 -14.39 12.16 5.62
C VAL A 291 -13.23 12.29 6.61
N ARG A 292 -12.30 13.22 6.37
CA ARG A 292 -11.21 13.53 7.32
C ARG A 292 -11.76 14.01 8.66
N ARG A 293 -12.63 15.01 8.65
CA ARG A 293 -13.26 15.53 9.87
C ARG A 293 -14.00 14.43 10.64
N GLN A 294 -14.74 13.58 9.95
CA GLN A 294 -15.45 12.46 10.59
C GLN A 294 -14.50 11.45 11.21
N ARG A 295 -13.41 11.10 10.52
CA ARG A 295 -12.33 10.24 11.05
C ARG A 295 -11.73 10.85 12.31
N ASP A 296 -11.42 12.13 12.29
CA ASP A 296 -10.74 12.79 13.41
C ASP A 296 -11.65 12.90 14.63
N ILE A 297 -12.93 13.25 14.45
CA ILE A 297 -13.93 13.21 15.53
C ILE A 297 -14.00 11.80 16.13
N SER A 298 -14.10 10.77 15.28
CA SER A 298 -14.16 9.37 15.73
C SER A 298 -12.92 8.98 16.55
N MET A 299 -11.73 9.36 16.09
CA MET A 299 -10.48 9.04 16.78
C MET A 299 -10.28 9.84 18.06
N ALA A 300 -10.56 11.15 18.05
CA ALA A 300 -10.48 11.99 19.25
C ALA A 300 -11.40 11.48 20.35
N ARG A 301 -12.65 11.10 20.01
CA ARG A 301 -13.58 10.50 20.97
C ARG A 301 -13.08 9.16 21.51
N ARG A 302 -12.49 8.30 20.67
CA ARG A 302 -11.90 7.03 21.13
C ARG A 302 -10.70 7.25 22.05
N LEU A 303 -9.86 8.24 21.77
CA LEU A 303 -8.70 8.56 22.60
C LEU A 303 -9.11 9.20 23.93
N GLY A 304 -10.13 10.06 23.94
CA GLY A 304 -10.69 10.56 25.19
C GLY A 304 -11.34 9.44 26.01
N PHE A 305 -12.04 8.50 25.37
CA PHE A 305 -12.55 7.31 26.05
C PHE A 305 -11.42 6.40 26.57
N ASP A 306 -10.29 6.30 25.85
CA ASP A 306 -9.11 5.57 26.32
C ASP A 306 -8.57 6.14 27.65
N LEU A 307 -8.51 7.46 27.78
CA LEU A 307 -8.11 8.10 29.04
C LEU A 307 -9.09 7.77 30.19
N LEU A 308 -10.39 7.77 29.89
CA LEU A 308 -11.42 7.41 30.87
C LEU A 308 -11.33 5.93 31.28
N GLN A 309 -11.23 5.01 30.32
CA GLN A 309 -11.26 3.57 30.59
C GLN A 309 -10.04 3.14 31.43
N ARG A 310 -8.85 3.69 31.18
CA ARG A 310 -7.66 3.44 32.02
C ARG A 310 -7.89 3.85 33.46
N ARG A 311 -8.46 5.05 33.69
CA ARG A 311 -8.81 5.55 35.03
C ARG A 311 -9.85 4.68 35.71
N LEU A 312 -10.92 4.30 35.01
CA LEU A 312 -12.00 3.47 35.59
C LEU A 312 -11.52 2.08 35.98
N ARG A 313 -10.54 1.53 35.24
CA ARG A 313 -9.96 0.21 35.51
C ARG A 313 -8.79 0.25 36.49
N GLY A 314 -8.12 1.41 36.63
CA GLY A 314 -6.85 1.51 37.34
C GLY A 314 -5.70 0.80 36.61
N ILE A 315 -5.80 0.62 35.29
CA ILE A 315 -4.84 -0.14 34.48
C ILE A 315 -4.38 0.74 33.31
N ASP A 316 -3.07 0.88 33.14
CA ASP A 316 -2.47 1.62 32.03
C ASP A 316 -2.31 0.76 30.77
N ASP A 317 -3.38 0.08 30.37
CA ASP A 317 -3.44 -0.72 29.14
C ASP A 317 -4.59 -0.26 28.24
N TYR A 318 -4.29 -0.16 26.94
CA TYR A 318 -5.29 0.16 25.93
C TYR A 318 -6.37 -0.92 25.87
N LEU A 319 -7.64 -0.52 25.96
CA LEU A 319 -8.79 -1.40 25.76
C LEU A 319 -9.36 -1.19 24.35
N PRO A 320 -9.18 -2.14 23.41
CA PRO A 320 -9.70 -1.99 22.05
C PRO A 320 -11.21 -1.82 22.03
N THR A 321 -11.71 -0.83 21.30
CA THR A 321 -13.14 -0.66 21.02
C THR A 321 -13.48 -1.25 19.64
N PRO A 322 -14.67 -1.86 19.47
CA PRO A 322 -15.05 -2.40 18.17
C PRO A 322 -15.25 -1.27 17.15
N SER A 323 -15.34 -1.64 15.87
CA SER A 323 -15.77 -0.70 14.82
C SER A 323 -17.19 -0.23 15.10
N LEU A 324 -17.34 1.03 15.48
CA LEU A 324 -18.63 1.65 15.77
C LEU A 324 -19.24 2.25 14.50
N PRO A 325 -20.56 2.12 14.30
CA PRO A 325 -21.29 2.85 13.25
C PRO A 325 -21.09 4.36 13.37
N THR A 326 -21.07 5.06 12.24
CA THR A 326 -20.89 6.51 12.18
C THR A 326 -21.96 7.30 12.96
N SER A 327 -23.16 6.75 13.11
CA SER A 327 -24.25 7.34 13.90
C SER A 327 -23.91 7.51 15.38
N TRP A 328 -22.92 6.78 15.91
CA TRP A 328 -22.44 7.01 17.29
C TRP A 328 -21.78 8.38 17.47
N LEU A 329 -21.36 9.02 16.38
CA LEU A 329 -20.78 10.35 16.42
C LEU A 329 -21.86 11.44 16.62
N ASP A 330 -23.13 11.12 16.37
CA ASP A 330 -24.25 12.04 16.54
C ASP A 330 -24.67 12.17 18.03
N ALA A 331 -24.30 11.20 18.87
CA ALA A 331 -24.53 11.24 20.30
C ALA A 331 -23.67 12.30 21.00
N SER A 332 -24.12 12.76 22.17
CA SER A 332 -23.29 13.57 23.06
C SER A 332 -22.05 12.77 23.47
N TYR A 333 -20.94 13.45 23.80
CA TYR A 333 -19.73 12.74 24.21
C TYR A 333 -19.90 11.95 25.51
N ALA A 334 -20.76 12.44 26.42
CA ALA A 334 -21.13 11.72 27.64
C ALA A 334 -21.86 10.41 27.31
N ASP A 335 -22.88 10.45 26.44
CA ASP A 335 -23.62 9.26 26.04
C ASP A 335 -22.72 8.26 25.32
N TYR A 336 -21.85 8.77 24.44
CA TYR A 336 -20.83 7.96 23.75
C TYR A 336 -19.96 7.18 24.76
N CYS A 337 -19.45 7.85 25.79
CA CYS A 337 -18.61 7.21 26.81
C CYS A 337 -19.40 6.24 27.68
N ASN A 338 -20.62 6.58 28.09
CA ASN A 338 -21.48 5.70 28.90
C ASN A 338 -21.87 4.43 28.13
N HIS A 339 -22.23 4.56 26.85
CA HIS A 339 -22.52 3.42 25.97
C HIS A 339 -21.31 2.52 25.81
N LEU A 340 -20.11 3.09 25.58
CA LEU A 340 -18.89 2.31 25.47
C LEU A 340 -18.51 1.63 26.79
N ALA A 341 -18.64 2.32 27.93
CA ALA A 341 -18.40 1.72 29.23
C ALA A 341 -19.31 0.50 29.47
N LYS A 342 -20.60 0.63 29.15
CA LYS A 342 -21.56 -0.49 29.21
C LYS A 342 -21.18 -1.62 28.26
N LEU A 343 -20.84 -1.31 27.01
CA LEU A 343 -20.42 -2.28 25.99
C LEU A 343 -19.15 -3.04 26.40
N LYS A 344 -18.26 -2.38 27.15
CA LYS A 344 -16.99 -2.93 27.64
C LYS A 344 -17.06 -3.48 29.06
N HIS A 345 -18.25 -3.57 29.65
CA HIS A 345 -18.47 -4.06 31.01
C HIS A 345 -17.59 -3.33 32.05
N LEU A 346 -17.39 -2.03 31.86
CA LEU A 346 -16.66 -1.17 32.79
C LEU A 346 -17.60 -0.65 33.89
N PRO A 347 -17.06 -0.22 35.04
CA PRO A 347 -17.82 0.54 36.03
C PRO A 347 -18.51 1.75 35.39
N ALA A 348 -19.67 2.13 35.92
CA ALA A 348 -20.37 3.32 35.47
C ALA A 348 -19.44 4.55 35.60
N PRO A 349 -19.24 5.34 34.52
CA PRO A 349 -18.37 6.50 34.57
C PRO A 349 -18.75 7.52 35.66
N GLY A 350 -20.04 7.63 36.00
CA GLY A 350 -20.52 8.60 36.98
C GLY A 350 -20.40 10.05 36.50
N GLN A 351 -20.30 10.99 37.43
CA GLN A 351 -20.10 12.41 37.11
C GLN A 351 -18.67 12.65 36.62
N GLN A 352 -18.53 13.25 35.44
CA GLN A 352 -17.25 13.57 34.82
C GLN A 352 -17.27 15.00 34.28
N ASP A 353 -16.10 15.61 34.18
CA ASP A 353 -15.90 16.77 33.31
C ASP A 353 -15.79 16.29 31.86
N TRP A 354 -16.95 16.13 31.22
CA TRP A 354 -17.05 15.61 29.86
C TRP A 354 -16.37 16.52 28.84
N ALA A 355 -16.43 17.83 29.04
CA ALA A 355 -15.81 18.80 28.14
C ALA A 355 -14.28 18.69 28.21
N ALA A 356 -13.71 18.66 29.41
CA ALA A 356 -12.27 18.49 29.59
C ALA A 356 -11.78 17.15 29.02
N LEU A 357 -12.55 16.07 29.18
CA LEU A 357 -12.19 14.76 28.63
C LEU A 357 -12.26 14.73 27.09
N GLU A 358 -13.24 15.40 26.48
CA GLU A 358 -13.32 15.52 25.03
C GLU A 358 -12.14 16.34 24.49
N THR A 359 -11.81 17.47 25.13
CA THR A 359 -10.62 18.27 24.80
C THR A 359 -9.33 17.47 24.95
N ALA A 360 -9.20 16.66 26.00
CA ALA A 360 -8.06 15.78 26.18
C ALA A 360 -7.95 14.73 25.06
N GLY A 361 -9.07 14.20 24.58
CA GLY A 361 -9.12 13.31 23.40
C GLY A 361 -8.61 13.98 22.12
N TRP A 362 -8.98 15.24 21.87
CA TRP A 362 -8.47 16.02 20.74
C TRP A 362 -6.97 16.34 20.86
N LYS A 363 -6.51 16.75 22.05
CA LYS A 363 -5.08 16.94 22.31
C LYS A 363 -4.31 15.64 22.05
N ARG A 364 -4.83 14.53 22.55
CA ARG A 364 -4.24 13.21 22.36
C ARG A 364 -4.19 12.81 20.89
N LEU A 365 -5.22 13.15 20.10
CA LEU A 365 -5.20 12.91 18.66
C LEU A 365 -4.05 13.66 17.97
N ALA A 366 -3.81 14.93 18.32
CA ALA A 366 -2.68 15.70 17.78
C ALA A 366 -1.33 15.05 18.14
N GLU A 367 -1.15 14.63 19.40
CA GLU A 367 0.05 13.92 19.83
C GLU A 367 0.24 12.60 19.07
N VAL A 368 -0.81 11.79 18.97
CA VAL A 368 -0.78 10.50 18.26
C VAL A 368 -0.36 10.72 16.81
N ARG A 369 -0.97 11.66 16.11
CA ARG A 369 -0.67 11.93 14.70
C ARG A 369 0.75 12.42 14.46
N ASN A 370 1.28 13.27 15.34
CA ASN A 370 2.66 13.71 15.20
C ASN A 370 3.65 12.59 15.55
N LEU A 371 3.39 11.80 16.61
CA LEU A 371 4.25 10.66 16.97
C LEU A 371 4.22 9.55 15.90
N GLU A 372 3.12 9.39 15.17
CA GLU A 372 3.01 8.44 14.06
C GLU A 372 4.00 8.76 12.93
N LEU A 373 4.36 10.03 12.71
CA LEU A 373 5.28 10.44 11.65
C LEU A 373 6.63 9.71 11.72
N VAL A 374 7.09 9.33 12.92
CA VAL A 374 8.31 8.52 13.10
C VAL A 374 8.14 7.14 12.48
N ARG A 375 7.03 6.47 12.76
CA ARG A 375 6.71 5.15 12.19
C ARG A 375 6.49 5.25 10.68
N ASP A 376 6.00 6.40 10.23
CA ASP A 376 5.62 6.62 8.86
C ASP A 376 6.80 6.65 7.89
N LEU A 377 7.99 7.00 8.39
CA LEU A 377 9.26 6.84 7.66
C LEU A 377 9.51 5.38 7.23
N PHE A 378 8.93 4.40 7.92
CA PHE A 378 9.16 2.97 7.69
C PHE A 378 8.08 2.31 6.84
N ARG A 379 7.03 3.03 6.41
CA ARG A 379 5.96 2.47 5.55
C ARG A 379 6.51 1.91 4.25
N ARG A 380 7.25 2.74 3.51
CA ARG A 380 7.80 2.38 2.22
C ARG A 380 8.97 1.39 2.32
N PRO A 381 9.92 1.53 3.26
CA PRO A 381 10.93 0.49 3.49
C PRO A 381 10.32 -0.89 3.75
N LEU A 382 9.29 -0.96 4.61
CA LEU A 382 8.61 -2.21 4.93
C LEU A 382 7.83 -2.76 3.73
N GLU A 383 7.19 -1.90 2.94
CA GLU A 383 6.58 -2.31 1.67
C GLU A 383 7.61 -2.93 0.73
N MET A 384 8.74 -2.24 0.52
CA MET A 384 9.79 -2.70 -0.38
C MET A 384 10.36 -4.04 0.09
N TRP A 385 10.60 -4.21 1.40
CA TRP A 385 11.05 -5.48 1.97
C TRP A 385 10.07 -6.63 1.66
N LEU A 386 8.77 -6.39 1.80
CA LEU A 386 7.71 -7.38 1.49
C LEU A 386 7.60 -7.69 -0.01
N VAL A 387 7.84 -6.71 -0.87
CA VAL A 387 7.84 -6.90 -2.33
C VAL A 387 9.09 -7.66 -2.78
N LEU A 388 10.26 -7.32 -2.23
CA LEU A 388 11.52 -7.98 -2.57
C LEU A 388 11.55 -9.44 -2.08
N ASP A 389 11.01 -9.76 -0.90
CA ASP A 389 10.84 -11.17 -0.47
C ASP A 389 10.07 -12.00 -1.52
N ARG A 390 9.01 -11.42 -2.11
CA ARG A 390 8.22 -12.08 -3.16
C ARG A 390 8.96 -12.15 -4.48
N ALA A 391 9.64 -11.08 -4.88
CA ALA A 391 10.43 -11.04 -6.10
C ALA A 391 11.57 -12.08 -6.06
N MET A 392 12.29 -12.16 -4.94
CA MET A 392 13.34 -13.17 -4.72
C MET A 392 12.76 -14.58 -4.74
N TYR A 393 11.61 -14.83 -4.10
CA TYR A 393 10.94 -16.13 -4.21
C TYR A 393 10.63 -16.51 -5.66
N VAL A 394 10.05 -15.59 -6.44
CA VAL A 394 9.74 -15.84 -7.86
C VAL A 394 11.02 -16.10 -8.65
N ARG A 395 12.11 -15.38 -8.37
CA ARG A 395 13.43 -15.64 -8.95
C ARG A 395 13.95 -17.04 -8.60
N GLU A 396 13.80 -17.49 -7.36
CA GLU A 396 14.13 -18.86 -6.92
C GLU A 396 13.34 -19.94 -7.69
N GLN A 397 12.14 -19.62 -8.21
CA GLN A 397 11.37 -20.51 -9.08
C GLN A 397 11.89 -20.55 -10.55
N GLY A 398 13.03 -19.91 -10.81
CA GLY A 398 13.71 -19.89 -12.10
C GLY A 398 13.21 -18.82 -13.07
N TYR A 399 12.66 -17.72 -12.55
CA TYR A 399 12.28 -16.55 -13.35
C TYR A 399 13.39 -15.50 -13.30
N SER A 400 13.51 -14.72 -14.38
CA SER A 400 14.08 -13.39 -14.29
C SER A 400 13.03 -12.41 -13.81
N VAL A 401 13.38 -11.53 -12.88
CA VAL A 401 12.45 -10.65 -12.18
C VAL A 401 12.91 -9.19 -12.28
N SER A 402 11.94 -8.31 -12.55
CA SER A 402 12.10 -6.86 -12.45
C SER A 402 11.08 -6.28 -11.47
N VAL A 403 11.52 -5.35 -10.62
CA VAL A 403 10.66 -4.62 -9.68
C VAL A 403 10.82 -3.12 -9.92
N GLY A 404 9.70 -2.41 -10.01
CA GLY A 404 9.72 -0.95 -10.08
C GLY A 404 8.36 -0.34 -9.83
N THR A 405 8.28 0.99 -9.88
CA THR A 405 6.99 1.67 -9.81
C THR A 405 6.24 1.54 -11.14
N PHE A 406 4.91 1.45 -11.06
CA PHE A 406 4.04 1.38 -12.24
C PHE A 406 3.12 2.60 -12.39
N CYS A 407 3.11 3.51 -11.41
CA CYS A 407 2.35 4.76 -11.44
C CYS A 407 2.81 5.73 -10.34
N ASP A 408 2.36 6.98 -10.41
CA ASP A 408 2.53 7.99 -9.35
C ASP A 408 1.81 7.57 -8.05
N SER A 409 2.44 7.80 -6.89
CA SER A 409 1.89 7.42 -5.57
C SER A 409 0.56 8.11 -5.24
N ARG A 410 0.24 9.25 -5.89
CA ARG A 410 -1.06 9.94 -5.78
C ARG A 410 -2.19 9.17 -6.46
N ILE A 411 -1.88 8.24 -7.35
CA ILE A 411 -2.87 7.32 -7.93
C ILE A 411 -3.11 6.19 -6.92
N THR A 412 -2.06 5.52 -6.47
CA THR A 412 -2.08 4.55 -5.37
C THR A 412 -0.71 4.52 -4.69
N PRO A 413 -0.60 4.56 -3.35
CA PRO A 413 0.70 4.43 -2.68
C PRO A 413 1.36 3.08 -2.94
N ARG A 414 0.53 2.03 -3.07
CA ARG A 414 0.95 0.68 -3.38
C ARG A 414 1.15 0.60 -4.90
N ASN A 415 2.20 1.25 -5.37
CA ASN A 415 2.51 1.44 -6.79
C ASN A 415 3.68 0.58 -7.28
N LEU A 416 4.06 -0.48 -6.56
CA LEU A 416 5.10 -1.40 -6.98
C LEU A 416 4.53 -2.53 -7.84
N LEU A 417 5.27 -2.94 -8.86
CA LEU A 417 4.94 -4.01 -9.78
C LEU A 417 6.12 -4.97 -9.89
N ILE A 418 5.83 -6.26 -9.75
CA ILE A 418 6.74 -7.37 -10.02
C ILE A 418 6.42 -7.88 -11.43
N LEU A 419 7.41 -7.84 -12.32
CA LEU A 419 7.37 -8.49 -13.63
C LEU A 419 8.30 -9.69 -13.58
N ALA A 420 7.80 -10.86 -14.00
CA ALA A 420 8.61 -12.08 -14.00
C ALA A 420 8.49 -12.82 -15.34
N ARG A 421 9.62 -13.33 -15.84
CA ARG A 421 9.71 -14.08 -17.09
C ARG A 421 10.63 -15.29 -16.95
N LYS A 422 10.16 -16.44 -17.42
CA LYS A 422 10.95 -17.67 -17.58
C LYS A 422 11.39 -17.80 -19.04
N SER A 423 12.60 -18.34 -19.23
CA SER A 423 13.16 -18.60 -20.57
C SER A 423 12.54 -19.82 -21.23
#